data_AF-A0A3M0L4C6-F1
#
_entry.id   AF-A0A3M0L4C6-F1
#
_cell.length_a   1.000
_cell.length_b   1.000
_cell.length_c   1.000
_cell.angle_alpha   90.00
_cell.angle_beta   90.00
_cell.angle_gamma   90.00
#
_symmetry.space_group_name_H-M   'P 1'
#
loop_
_entity.id
_entity.type
_entity.pdbx_description
1 polymer ?
#
loop_
_entity_poly.entity_id
_entity_poly.type
_entity_poly.pdbx_seq_one_letter_code
_entity_poly.pdbx_strand_id
1 'polypeptide(L)'
;MIHELETQGVVSKTHSPFNSPIWPVCKSDGEWRLTVDYRALNEVTPPLSAAVPDMLELQYELESKAAKWYATIDIANAFFSIPLAAECRPQFAFT
;
A
#
# COMPACT_ATOMS: atom_id res chain seq x y z
N MET A 1 -0.40 10.22 -13.78
CA MET A 1 -0.16 9.00 -12.97
C MET A 1 1.33 8.61 -12.85
N ILE A 2 1.96 7.83 -13.75
CA ILE A 2 3.37 7.37 -13.53
C ILE A 2 4.35 8.54 -13.40
N HIS A 3 4.24 9.56 -14.25
CA HIS A 3 5.06 10.75 -14.16
C HIS A 3 4.92 11.49 -12.81
N GLU A 4 3.71 11.53 -12.23
CA GLU A 4 3.50 12.14 -10.91
C GLU A 4 4.20 11.33 -9.82
N LEU A 5 4.09 10.00 -9.86
CA LEU A 5 4.77 9.11 -8.92
C LEU A 5 6.29 9.23 -9.02
N GLU A 6 6.85 9.39 -10.24
CA GLU A 6 8.27 9.68 -10.43
C GLU A 6 8.65 11.04 -9.84
N THR A 7 7.85 12.08 -10.09
CA THR A 7 8.11 13.45 -9.60
C THR A 7 8.03 13.52 -8.07
N GLN A 8 7.15 12.74 -7.45
CA GLN A 8 7.03 12.61 -5.99
C GLN A 8 8.10 11.70 -5.37
N GLY A 9 8.93 11.04 -6.18
CA GLY A 9 9.96 10.12 -5.71
C GLY A 9 9.43 8.77 -5.20
N VAL A 10 8.18 8.44 -5.48
CA VAL A 10 7.56 7.15 -5.10
C VAL A 10 8.09 6.01 -5.97
N VAL A 11 8.33 6.28 -7.26
CA VAL A 11 8.92 5.33 -8.21
C VAL A 11 10.10 5.94 -8.93
N SER A 12 10.99 5.10 -9.46
CA SER A 12 12.14 5.51 -10.25
C SER A 12 12.45 4.46 -11.30
N LYS A 13 13.03 4.89 -12.43
CA LYS A 13 13.55 3.97 -13.45
C LYS A 13 14.64 3.07 -12.87
N THR A 14 14.62 1.80 -13.26
CA THR A 14 15.57 0.80 -12.78
C THR A 14 15.81 -0.29 -13.84
N HIS A 15 16.91 -1.02 -13.68
CA HIS A 15 17.13 -2.30 -14.33
C HIS A 15 17.03 -3.39 -13.25
N SER A 16 16.04 -4.26 -13.35
CA SER A 16 15.77 -5.30 -12.36
C SER A 16 15.74 -6.68 -13.01
N PRO A 17 16.24 -7.73 -12.34
CA PRO A 17 15.99 -9.11 -12.74
C PRO A 17 14.56 -9.59 -12.43
N PHE A 18 13.78 -8.80 -11.67
CA PHE A 18 12.38 -9.07 -11.36
C PHE A 18 11.45 -8.19 -12.18
N ASN A 19 10.23 -8.66 -12.40
CA ASN A 19 9.19 -7.87 -13.04
C ASN A 19 7.79 -8.37 -12.67
N SER A 20 6.89 -7.44 -12.37
CA SER A 20 5.45 -7.70 -12.23
C SER A 20 4.67 -6.92 -13.29
N PRO A 21 3.62 -7.49 -13.91
CA PRO A 21 2.85 -6.78 -14.91
C PRO A 21 1.97 -5.71 -14.25
N ILE A 22 1.78 -4.60 -14.96
CA ILE A 22 0.77 -3.61 -14.58
C ILE A 22 -0.65 -4.08 -14.97
N TRP A 23 -1.61 -3.80 -14.10
CA TRP A 23 -3.03 -4.04 -14.31
C TRP A 23 -3.84 -2.77 -13.97
N PRO A 24 -4.10 -1.89 -14.93
CA PRO A 24 -4.86 -0.68 -14.64
C PRO A 24 -6.33 -1.01 -14.34
N VAL A 25 -6.86 -0.44 -13.26
CA VAL A 25 -8.27 -0.60 -12.86
C VAL A 25 -8.99 0.72 -13.01
N CYS A 26 -10.11 0.72 -13.72
CA CYS A 26 -11.00 1.88 -13.82
C CYS A 26 -11.90 1.93 -12.59
N LYS A 27 -11.89 3.06 -11.88
CA LYS A 27 -12.80 3.34 -10.78
C LYS A 27 -14.17 3.75 -11.30
N SER A 28 -15.19 3.72 -10.43
CA SER A 28 -16.55 4.17 -10.76
C SER A 28 -16.65 5.66 -11.08
N ASP A 29 -15.69 6.47 -10.64
CA ASP A 29 -15.58 7.90 -10.95
C ASP A 29 -14.93 8.18 -12.32
N GLY A 30 -14.48 7.14 -13.04
CA GLY A 30 -13.81 7.24 -14.33
C GLY A 30 -12.30 7.44 -14.24
N GLU A 31 -11.72 7.55 -13.05
CA GLU A 31 -10.27 7.61 -12.87
C GLU A 31 -9.62 6.23 -13.04
N TRP A 32 -8.41 6.23 -13.60
CA TRP A 32 -7.58 5.03 -13.68
C TRP A 32 -6.66 4.94 -12.47
N ARG A 33 -6.64 3.76 -11.85
CA ARG A 33 -5.71 3.41 -10.77
C ARG A 33 -4.64 2.46 -11.31
N LEU A 34 -3.37 2.80 -11.07
CA LEU A 34 -2.28 1.85 -11.24
C LEU A 34 -2.44 0.74 -10.22
N THR A 35 -2.57 -0.50 -10.69
CA THR A 35 -2.33 -1.66 -9.84
C THR A 35 -1.24 -2.50 -10.46
N VAL A 36 -0.41 -3.10 -9.63
CA VAL A 36 0.69 -3.95 -10.05
C VAL A 36 0.41 -5.33 -9.49
N ASP A 37 0.55 -6.35 -10.33
CA ASP A 37 0.27 -7.73 -9.94
C ASP A 37 1.48 -8.35 -9.23
N TYR A 38 1.52 -8.17 -7.91
CA TYR A 38 2.55 -8.76 -7.04
C TYR A 38 2.20 -10.17 -6.55
N ARG A 39 1.23 -10.89 -7.14
CA ARG A 39 0.84 -12.23 -6.64
C ARG A 39 2.02 -13.20 -6.54
N ALA A 40 2.84 -13.31 -7.59
CA ALA A 40 4.00 -14.19 -7.58
C ALA A 40 5.07 -13.77 -6.54
N LEU A 41 5.25 -12.46 -6.33
CA LEU A 41 6.14 -11.94 -5.29
C LEU A 41 5.61 -12.27 -3.89
N ASN A 42 4.30 -12.12 -3.68
CA ASN A 42 3.65 -12.39 -2.40
C ASN A 42 3.73 -13.87 -2.01
N GLU A 43 3.66 -14.79 -2.98
CA GLU A 43 3.78 -16.25 -2.73
C GLU A 43 5.15 -16.65 -2.17
N VAL A 44 6.22 -15.95 -2.55
CA VAL A 44 7.59 -16.22 -2.07
C VAL A 44 8.01 -15.34 -0.90
N THR A 45 7.17 -14.36 -0.53
CA THR A 45 7.42 -13.48 0.61
C THR A 45 6.96 -14.17 1.89
N PRO A 46 7.83 -14.33 2.91
CA PRO A 46 7.43 -14.93 4.17
C PRO A 46 6.24 -14.19 4.77
N PRO A 47 5.20 -14.91 5.26
CA PRO A 47 4.05 -14.26 5.86
C PRO A 47 4.50 -13.49 7.10
N LEU A 48 4.19 -12.20 7.12
CA LEU A 48 4.30 -11.39 8.31
C LEU A 48 3.01 -11.52 9.11
N SER A 49 3.10 -11.92 10.38
CA SER A 49 1.96 -11.82 11.28
C SER A 49 1.71 -10.34 11.56
N ALA A 50 0.75 -9.75 10.84
CA ALA A 50 0.36 -8.38 11.05
C ALA A 50 -0.50 -8.31 12.32
N ALA A 51 -0.09 -7.50 13.29
CA ALA A 51 -0.87 -7.20 14.48
C ALA A 51 -2.00 -6.20 14.17
N VAL A 52 -2.77 -6.43 13.11
CA VAL A 52 -3.98 -5.66 12.85
C VAL A 52 -5.01 -6.14 13.87
N PRO A 53 -5.40 -5.30 14.85
CA PRO A 53 -6.35 -5.69 15.88
C PRO A 53 -7.72 -5.99 15.27
N ASP A 54 -8.46 -6.88 15.90
CA ASP A 54 -9.80 -7.24 15.45
C ASP A 54 -10.74 -6.03 15.56
N MET A 55 -11.67 -5.91 14.61
CA MET A 55 -12.59 -4.76 14.57
C MET A 55 -13.50 -4.72 15.80
N LEU A 56 -13.94 -5.86 16.31
CA LEU A 56 -14.79 -5.94 17.49
C LEU A 56 -14.01 -5.55 18.75
N GLU A 57 -12.75 -5.98 18.85
CA GLU A 57 -11.85 -5.56 19.92
C GLU A 57 -11.65 -4.04 19.92
N LEU A 58 -11.37 -3.45 18.75
CA LEU A 58 -11.26 -2.00 18.59
C LEU A 58 -12.54 -1.26 18.99
N GLN A 59 -13.70 -1.79 18.60
CA GLN A 59 -14.99 -1.19 18.93
C GLN A 59 -15.25 -1.23 20.45
N TYR A 60 -15.02 -2.37 21.10
CA TYR A 60 -15.17 -2.50 22.54
C TYR A 60 -14.26 -1.53 23.30
N GLU A 61 -13.01 -1.40 22.86
CA GLU A 61 -12.04 -0.45 23.42
C GLU A 61 -12.42 1.02 23.23
N LEU A 62 -13.17 1.35 22.18
CA LEU A 62 -13.68 2.71 21.97
C LEU A 62 -14.89 2.99 22.86
N GLU A 63 -15.84 2.05 22.94
CA GLU A 63 -17.06 2.17 23.74
C GLU A 63 -16.74 2.24 25.25
N SER A 64 -15.71 1.53 25.70
CA SER A 64 -15.26 1.53 27.10
C SER A 64 -14.71 2.87 27.59
N LYS A 65 -14.26 3.76 26.68
CA LYS A 65 -13.59 5.03 27.03
C LYS A 65 -14.55 6.15 27.42
N ALA A 66 -15.87 5.94 27.35
CA ALA A 66 -16.91 6.89 27.75
C ALA A 66 -16.67 8.33 27.25
N ALA A 67 -16.09 8.49 26.05
CA ALA A 67 -15.68 9.80 25.56
C ALA A 67 -16.89 10.59 25.06
N LYS A 68 -16.87 11.91 25.34
CA LYS A 68 -17.93 12.84 24.91
C LYS A 68 -17.84 13.20 23.42
N TRP A 69 -16.64 13.11 22.83
CA TRP A 69 -16.37 13.49 21.46
C TRP A 69 -15.38 12.52 20.82
N TYR A 70 -15.61 12.22 19.55
CA TYR A 70 -14.73 11.40 18.72
C TYR A 70 -14.34 12.19 17.48
N ALA A 71 -13.12 11.98 17.00
CA ALA A 71 -12.63 12.50 15.73
C ALA A 71 -11.92 11.37 14.99
N THR A 72 -12.12 11.30 13.68
CA THR A 72 -11.44 10.34 12.80
C THR A 72 -10.46 11.10 11.92
N ILE A 73 -9.28 10.51 11.73
CA ILE A 73 -8.24 11.03 10.84
C ILE A 73 -7.85 9.87 9.92
N ASP A 74 -7.89 10.12 8.62
CA ASP A 74 -7.40 9.20 7.60
C ASP A 74 -6.03 9.66 7.11
N ILE A 75 -5.10 8.71 6.97
CA ILE A 75 -3.77 8.98 6.43
C ILE A 75 -3.78 8.66 4.94
N ALA A 76 -3.97 9.68 4.11
CA ALA A 76 -3.92 9.54 2.67
C ALA A 76 -2.56 8.98 2.21
N ASN A 77 -2.59 7.98 1.32
CA ASN A 77 -1.40 7.33 0.76
C ASN A 77 -0.41 6.78 1.80
N ALA A 78 -0.90 6.32 2.96
CA ALA A 78 -0.06 5.86 4.09
C ALA A 78 1.08 4.90 3.71
N PHE A 79 0.86 4.01 2.73
CA PHE A 79 1.89 3.06 2.28
C PHE A 79 3.13 3.75 1.70
N PHE A 80 2.99 4.90 1.01
CA PHE A 80 4.13 5.64 0.46
C PHE A 80 4.95 6.38 1.52
N SER A 81 4.41 6.55 2.72
CA SER A 81 5.12 7.14 3.85
C SER A 81 6.17 6.19 4.45
N ILE A 82 6.12 4.89 4.12
CA ILE A 82 7.07 3.88 4.60
C ILE A 82 8.07 3.58 3.47
N PRO A 83 9.36 3.92 3.62
CA PRO A 83 10.35 3.67 2.58
C PRO A 83 10.65 2.19 2.45
N LEU A 84 10.82 1.72 1.21
CA LEU A 84 11.35 0.39 0.93
C LEU A 84 12.86 0.34 1.19
N ALA A 85 13.29 -0.70 1.90
CA ALA A 85 14.69 -1.08 2.05
C ALA A 85 15.33 -1.20 0.65
N ALA A 86 16.54 -0.66 0.50
CA ALA A 86 17.17 -0.46 -0.81
C ALA A 86 17.38 -1.79 -1.56
N GLU A 87 17.74 -2.84 -0.82
CA GLU A 87 17.94 -4.21 -1.28
C GLU A 87 16.65 -4.88 -1.78
N CYS A 88 15.47 -4.46 -1.30
CA CYS A 88 14.19 -5.04 -1.70
C CYS A 88 13.61 -4.35 -2.94
N ARG A 89 14.00 -3.12 -3.24
CA ARG A 89 13.43 -2.31 -4.35
C ARG A 89 13.39 -3.02 -5.70
N PRO A 90 14.43 -3.78 -6.13
CA PRO A 90 14.38 -4.47 -7.41
C PRO A 90 13.20 -5.45 -7.52
N GLN A 91 12.78 -6.08 -6.42
CA GLN A 91 11.70 -7.07 -6.41
C GLN A 91 10.34 -6.45 -6.79
N PHE A 92 10.17 -5.15 -6.57
CA PHE A 92 8.93 -4.42 -6.84
C PHE A 92 8.90 -3.77 -8.24
N ALA A 93 9.87 -4.05 -9.11
CA ALA A 93 9.90 -3.54 -10.47
C ALA A 93 8.69 -4.04 -11.30
N PHE A 94 8.23 -3.21 -12.24
CA PHE A 94 7.08 -3.49 -13.08
C PHE A 94 7.22 -2.90 -14.49
N THR A 95 6.44 -3.42 -15.43
CA THR A 95 6.30 -2.94 -16.81
C THR A 95 4.85 -3.01 -17.27
#